data_AF-A0A8H7KPY5-F1
#
_entry.id   AF-A0A8H7KPY5-F1
#
_cell.length_a   1.000
_cell.length_b   1.000
_cell.length_c   1.000
_cell.angle_alpha   90.00
_cell.angle_beta   90.00
_cell.angle_gamma   90.00
#
_symmetry.space_group_name_H-M   'P 1'
#
loop_
_entity.id
_entity.type
_entity.pdbx_description
1 polymer ?
#
loop_
_entity_poly.entity_id
_entity_poly.type
_entity_poly.pdbx_seq_one_letter_code
_entity_poly.pdbx_strand_id
1 'polypeptide(L)'
;MRYYEPRYPEVDELVMVQVRQIAEMGAYVKLLEYDNIEGMILLSELSRRRIRSIQKLIRVGRNEVVVVLRVDKEKGYIDLSKRRVSPEDITKCEERYMKSKTVASIMRHVASKLPASGSLEAVPAAAPPPAEAAEAPAGEPGEKESKKSRRARQAAAEDDGEDAGGGANEEERLEKLYDAVGWPLGKKYGHTYDAFKLALTEPDPVFESLSIPLPEATRNLLMSTIARRLTPQPIKLRADIELTCYMPAGIDAIKKALRAGEKESSEAVPIKAKLVAPPLYVLSTNATDKYAAVERLERAIDSIQSSIEDQGGNLIVKMKPKAVSETDEHELAQLMAKAGQENAEVSGDEEEDEGI
;
A
#
# COMPACT_ATOMS: atom_id res chain seq x y z
N MET A 1 -9.96 -9.19 18.99
CA MET A 1 -9.76 -10.01 17.78
C MET A 1 -8.48 -10.85 17.85
N ARG A 2 -8.58 -12.16 17.61
CA ARG A 2 -7.44 -13.09 17.47
C ARG A 2 -7.07 -13.31 16.01
N TYR A 3 -5.77 -13.34 15.69
CA TYR A 3 -5.27 -13.58 14.33
C TYR A 3 -5.07 -15.07 14.04
N TYR A 4 -4.86 -15.87 15.09
CA TYR A 4 -4.60 -17.30 15.01
C TYR A 4 -5.74 -18.10 15.64
N GLU A 5 -5.90 -19.35 15.18
CA GLU A 5 -6.84 -20.33 15.73
C GLU A 5 -6.62 -20.60 17.23
N PRO A 6 -5.37 -20.86 17.70
CA PRO A 6 -5.11 -21.01 19.12
C PRO A 6 -5.38 -19.71 19.86
N ARG A 7 -6.18 -19.80 20.93
CA ARG A 7 -6.52 -18.67 21.80
C ARG A 7 -5.32 -18.13 22.57
N TYR A 8 -4.31 -18.96 22.80
CA TYR A 8 -3.07 -18.59 23.48
C TYR A 8 -1.87 -18.98 22.63
N PRO A 9 -0.79 -18.18 22.62
CA PRO A 9 0.44 -18.53 21.92
C PRO A 9 1.11 -19.77 22.53
N GLU A 10 2.00 -20.39 21.76
CA GLU A 10 2.83 -21.48 22.27
C GLU A 10 4.10 -20.97 22.97
N VAL A 11 4.74 -21.83 23.75
CA VAL A 11 6.02 -21.51 24.41
C VAL A 11 7.10 -21.38 23.34
N ASP A 12 8.04 -20.45 23.55
CA ASP A 12 9.12 -20.07 22.62
C ASP A 12 8.64 -19.41 21.31
N GLU A 13 7.37 -19.03 21.22
CA GLU A 13 6.83 -18.31 20.06
C GLU A 13 7.16 -16.81 20.12
N LEU A 14 7.45 -16.22 18.96
CA LEU A 14 7.71 -14.78 18.79
C LEU A 14 6.41 -14.05 18.50
N VAL A 15 6.07 -13.08 19.35
CA VAL A 15 4.83 -12.32 19.26
C VAL A 15 5.09 -10.82 19.33
N MET A 16 4.26 -10.05 18.63
CA MET A 16 4.26 -8.59 18.68
C MET A 16 3.35 -8.10 19.81
N VAL A 17 3.92 -7.32 20.73
CA VAL A 17 3.19 -6.78 21.88
C VAL A 17 3.21 -5.27 21.92
N GLN A 18 2.15 -4.67 22.45
CA GLN A 18 2.09 -3.24 22.73
C GLN A 18 2.19 -2.99 24.24
N VAL A 19 3.06 -2.08 24.66
CA VAL A 19 3.25 -1.81 26.08
C VAL A 19 2.11 -0.96 26.61
N ARG A 20 1.35 -1.47 27.58
CA ARG A 20 0.23 -0.76 28.21
C ARG A 20 0.71 0.08 29.38
N GLN A 21 1.47 -0.52 30.29
CA GLN A 21 1.92 0.13 31.51
C GLN A 21 3.24 -0.46 31.97
N ILE A 22 4.09 0.37 32.57
CA ILE A 22 5.32 -0.06 33.22
C ILE A 22 5.09 0.00 34.74
N ALA A 23 5.27 -1.13 35.41
CA ALA A 23 5.18 -1.26 36.86
C ALA A 23 6.55 -1.59 37.46
N GLU A 24 6.64 -1.64 38.79
CA GLU A 24 7.90 -1.94 39.50
C GLU A 24 8.34 -3.40 39.32
N MET A 25 7.38 -4.32 39.19
CA MET A 25 7.66 -5.75 38.97
C MET A 25 7.98 -6.11 37.51
N GLY A 26 7.54 -5.29 36.55
CA GLY A 26 7.59 -5.64 35.13
C GLY A 26 6.88 -4.64 34.22
N ALA A 27 6.86 -4.91 32.93
CA ALA A 27 6.04 -4.19 31.97
C ALA A 27 4.80 -5.03 31.60
N TYR A 28 3.62 -4.46 31.79
CA TYR A 28 2.37 -5.03 31.30
C TYR A 28 2.18 -4.66 29.85
N VAL A 29 1.96 -5.67 29.02
CA VAL A 29 1.84 -5.54 27.57
C VAL A 29 0.58 -6.26 27.10
N LYS A 30 0.08 -5.88 25.92
CA LYS A 30 -1.04 -6.52 25.25
C LYS A 30 -0.53 -7.22 24.00
N LEU A 31 -0.89 -8.49 23.80
CA LEU A 31 -0.55 -9.25 22.60
C LEU A 31 -1.53 -8.86 21.48
N LEU A 32 -1.04 -8.10 20.48
CA LEU A 32 -1.90 -7.60 19.40
C LEU A 32 -2.45 -8.72 18.50
N GLU A 33 -1.77 -9.86 18.47
CA GLU A 33 -2.11 -11.01 17.62
C GLU A 33 -3.14 -11.95 18.27
N TYR A 34 -3.30 -11.90 19.60
CA TYR A 34 -4.17 -12.79 20.36
C TYR A 34 -5.15 -11.96 21.18
N ASP A 35 -6.06 -11.25 20.52
CA ASP A 35 -7.18 -10.57 21.20
C ASP A 35 -6.79 -9.57 22.29
N ASN A 36 -5.61 -8.95 22.17
CA ASN A 36 -5.08 -8.04 23.19
C ASN A 36 -4.97 -8.66 24.58
N ILE A 37 -4.79 -9.98 24.67
CA ILE A 37 -4.55 -10.68 25.94
C ILE A 37 -3.38 -10.02 26.65
N GLU A 38 -3.49 -9.90 27.96
CA GLU A 38 -2.48 -9.28 28.79
C GLU A 38 -1.31 -10.24 29.01
N GLY A 39 -0.11 -9.74 28.82
CA GLY A 39 1.15 -10.42 29.13
C GLY A 39 2.01 -9.55 30.04
N MET A 40 2.95 -10.19 30.73
CA MET A 40 3.91 -9.52 31.60
C MET A 40 5.32 -9.81 31.12
N ILE A 41 6.12 -8.75 30.95
CA ILE A 41 7.56 -8.85 30.76
C ILE A 41 8.24 -8.56 32.10
N LEU A 42 8.96 -9.54 32.65
CA LEU A 42 9.74 -9.34 33.87
C LEU A 42 10.91 -8.39 33.60
N LEU A 43 11.28 -7.57 34.60
CA LEU A 43 12.41 -6.64 34.49
C LEU A 43 13.73 -7.35 34.12
N SER A 44 13.96 -8.55 34.67
CA SER A 44 15.13 -9.39 34.38
C SER A 44 15.16 -9.90 32.93
N GLU A 45 14.01 -9.96 32.28
CA GLU A 45 13.83 -10.44 30.90
C GLU A 45 13.69 -9.29 29.89
N LEU A 46 13.94 -8.04 30.32
CA LEU A 46 13.88 -6.85 29.46
C LEU A 46 15.17 -6.62 28.64
N SER A 47 16.33 -6.91 29.24
CA SER A 47 17.63 -6.64 28.63
C SER A 47 18.69 -7.60 29.13
N ARG A 48 19.69 -7.88 28.28
CA ARG A 48 20.87 -8.69 28.65
C ARG A 48 21.86 -7.91 29.52
N ARG A 49 21.82 -6.58 29.52
CA ARG A 49 22.77 -5.69 30.21
C ARG A 49 22.10 -4.99 31.40
N ARG A 50 22.87 -4.59 32.41
CA ARG A 50 22.37 -3.79 33.54
C ARG A 50 21.79 -2.47 33.03
N ILE A 51 20.54 -2.21 33.37
CA ILE A 51 19.78 -1.04 32.91
C ILE A 51 19.90 0.12 33.90
N ARG A 52 20.12 1.35 33.40
CA ARG A 52 20.06 2.58 34.22
C ARG A 52 18.65 3.17 34.27
N SER A 53 17.89 3.06 33.18
CA SER A 53 16.51 3.56 33.08
C SER A 53 15.69 2.69 32.14
N ILE A 54 14.52 2.26 32.60
CA ILE A 54 13.59 1.40 31.86
C ILE A 54 12.91 2.15 30.71
N GLN A 55 12.64 3.44 30.90
CA GLN A 55 11.94 4.31 29.94
C GLN A 55 12.71 4.50 28.62
N LYS A 56 14.02 4.23 28.61
CA LYS A 56 14.84 4.29 27.39
C LYS A 56 14.66 3.03 26.53
N LEU A 57 14.40 1.89 27.15
CA LEU A 57 14.30 0.60 26.46
C LEU A 57 12.88 0.28 26.03
N ILE A 58 11.90 0.71 26.81
CA ILE A 58 10.48 0.49 26.54
C ILE A 58 9.73 1.78 26.82
N ARG A 59 8.82 2.12 25.91
CA ARG A 59 7.87 3.22 26.10
C ARG A 59 6.46 2.69 26.01
N VAL A 60 5.59 3.22 26.86
CA VAL A 60 4.15 2.97 26.80
C VAL A 60 3.62 3.37 25.42
N GLY A 61 2.74 2.54 24.86
CA GLY A 61 2.13 2.71 23.55
C GLY A 61 2.99 2.22 22.37
N ARG A 62 4.27 1.88 22.57
CA ARG A 62 5.12 1.31 21.51
C ARG A 62 4.94 -0.19 21.39
N ASN A 63 5.14 -0.66 20.16
CA ASN A 63 5.17 -2.07 19.83
C ASN A 63 6.58 -2.62 20.01
N GLU A 64 6.69 -3.81 20.57
CA GLU A 64 7.95 -4.50 20.85
C GLU A 64 7.79 -5.98 20.48
N VAL A 65 8.86 -6.58 19.96
CA VAL A 65 8.92 -8.02 19.70
C VAL A 65 9.44 -8.73 20.94
N VAL A 66 8.72 -9.76 21.37
CA VAL A 66 9.06 -10.57 22.55
C VAL A 66 8.83 -12.05 22.26
N VAL A 67 9.52 -12.90 23.02
CA VAL A 67 9.28 -14.35 23.01
C VAL A 67 8.43 -14.75 24.21
N VAL A 68 7.53 -15.71 24.00
CA VAL A 68 6.71 -16.32 25.05
C VAL A 68 7.56 -17.31 25.84
N LEU A 69 7.70 -17.11 27.15
CA LEU A 69 8.41 -18.04 28.03
C LEU A 69 7.48 -19.10 28.60
N ARG A 70 6.31 -18.66 29.08
CA ARG A 70 5.38 -19.53 29.78
C ARG A 70 3.97 -19.00 29.61
N VAL A 71 3.03 -19.93 29.47
CA VAL A 71 1.60 -19.64 29.33
C VAL A 71 0.84 -20.48 30.34
N ASP A 72 0.19 -19.83 31.31
CA ASP A 72 -0.74 -20.47 32.23
C ASP A 72 -2.17 -20.26 31.71
N LYS A 73 -2.70 -21.28 31.00
CA LYS A 73 -4.02 -21.23 30.35
C LYS A 73 -5.20 -21.07 31.31
N GLU A 74 -5.03 -21.49 32.57
CA GLU A 74 -6.09 -21.41 33.61
C GLU A 74 -6.26 -19.99 34.16
N LYS A 75 -5.14 -19.27 34.31
CA LYS A 75 -5.13 -17.92 34.89
C LYS A 75 -5.01 -16.82 33.83
N GLY A 76 -4.70 -17.18 32.59
CA GLY A 76 -4.48 -16.25 31.49
C GLY A 76 -3.17 -15.46 31.60
N TYR A 77 -2.22 -15.90 32.44
CA TYR A 77 -0.93 -15.25 32.59
C TYR A 77 0.04 -15.72 31.51
N ILE A 78 0.67 -14.76 30.82
CA ILE A 78 1.69 -15.00 29.81
C ILE A 78 2.96 -14.27 30.23
N ASP A 79 4.00 -15.04 30.51
CA ASP A 79 5.33 -14.51 30.79
C ASP A 79 6.09 -14.33 29.49
N LEU A 80 6.63 -13.14 29.29
CA LEU A 80 7.27 -12.72 28.07
C LEU A 80 8.73 -12.30 28.32
N SER A 81 9.57 -12.47 27.31
CA SER A 81 10.97 -12.03 27.35
C SER A 81 11.37 -11.26 26.10
N LYS A 82 11.96 -10.08 26.30
CA LYS A 82 12.63 -9.32 25.24
C LYS A 82 14.09 -9.74 25.11
N ARG A 83 14.69 -10.25 26.19
CA ARG A 83 16.10 -10.59 26.29
C ARG A 83 16.53 -11.71 25.35
N ARG A 84 15.65 -12.68 25.10
CA ARG A 84 15.94 -13.88 24.30
C ARG A 84 15.76 -13.67 22.79
N VAL A 85 15.20 -12.55 22.38
CA VAL A 85 14.97 -12.24 20.96
C VAL A 85 16.28 -11.86 20.27
N SER A 86 16.57 -12.50 19.13
CA SER A 86 17.71 -12.15 18.27
C SER A 86 17.29 -11.11 17.22
N PRO A 87 18.21 -10.29 16.66
CA PRO A 87 17.84 -9.31 15.65
C PRO A 87 17.21 -9.93 14.39
N GLU A 88 17.62 -11.15 14.02
CA GLU A 88 16.99 -11.90 12.92
C GLU A 88 15.53 -12.28 13.22
N ASP A 89 15.24 -12.58 14.49
CA ASP A 89 13.90 -12.95 14.96
C ASP A 89 12.97 -11.74 15.00
N ILE A 90 13.50 -10.55 15.29
CA ILE A 90 12.76 -9.29 15.22
C ILE A 90 12.23 -9.09 13.81
N THR A 91 13.10 -9.19 12.80
CA THR A 91 12.69 -9.00 11.39
C THR A 91 11.66 -10.04 10.96
N LYS A 92 11.85 -11.31 11.33
CA LYS A 92 10.89 -12.39 11.00
C LYS A 92 9.53 -12.17 11.66
N CYS A 93 9.52 -11.75 12.93
CA CYS A 93 8.29 -11.46 13.68
C CYS A 93 7.60 -10.22 13.12
N GLU A 94 8.34 -9.14 12.81
CA GLU A 94 7.79 -7.95 12.16
C GLU A 94 7.16 -8.28 10.80
N GLU A 95 7.83 -9.09 9.98
CA GLU A 95 7.29 -9.51 8.68
C GLU A 95 6.00 -10.34 8.86
N ARG A 96 6.00 -11.32 9.78
CA ARG A 96 4.81 -12.13 10.10
C ARG A 96 3.66 -11.26 10.60
N TYR A 97 3.95 -10.35 11.53
CA TYR A 97 2.96 -9.44 12.08
C TYR A 97 2.37 -8.53 11.00
N MET A 98 3.19 -8.00 10.08
CA MET A 98 2.71 -7.18 8.96
C MET A 98 1.81 -7.97 8.01
N LYS A 99 2.14 -9.23 7.73
CA LYS A 99 1.27 -10.14 6.96
C LYS A 99 -0.07 -10.35 7.66
N SER A 100 -0.07 -10.70 8.95
CA SER A 100 -1.29 -10.91 9.75
C SER A 100 -2.14 -9.64 9.88
N LYS A 101 -1.51 -8.49 10.10
CA LYS A 101 -2.18 -7.18 10.17
C LYS A 101 -2.86 -6.82 8.85
N THR A 102 -2.22 -7.13 7.71
CA THR A 102 -2.79 -6.90 6.39
C THR A 102 -4.05 -7.77 6.18
N VAL A 103 -3.98 -9.05 6.55
CA VAL A 103 -5.12 -9.96 6.53
C VAL A 103 -6.25 -9.46 7.44
N ALA A 104 -5.93 -9.06 8.67
CA ALA A 104 -6.92 -8.52 9.61
C ALA A 104 -7.60 -7.24 9.08
N SER A 105 -6.85 -6.37 8.41
CA SER A 105 -7.42 -5.19 7.77
C SER A 105 -8.35 -5.54 6.61
N ILE A 106 -8.02 -6.56 5.81
CA ILE A 106 -8.88 -7.04 4.71
C ILE A 106 -10.16 -7.64 5.27
N MET A 107 -10.04 -8.56 6.22
CA MET A 107 -11.16 -9.25 6.85
C MET A 107 -12.11 -8.25 7.54
N ARG A 108 -11.58 -7.25 8.25
CA ARG A 108 -12.38 -6.17 8.85
C ARG A 108 -13.15 -5.38 7.79
N HIS A 109 -12.50 -5.03 6.68
CA HIS A 109 -13.13 -4.29 5.58
C HIS A 109 -14.22 -5.09 4.85
N VAL A 110 -14.08 -6.41 4.82
CA VAL A 110 -15.11 -7.32 4.28
C VAL A 110 -16.27 -7.45 5.27
N ALA A 111 -15.97 -7.63 6.57
CA ALA A 111 -16.98 -7.71 7.62
C ALA A 111 -17.83 -6.42 7.72
N SER A 112 -17.20 -5.24 7.60
CA SER A 112 -17.90 -3.95 7.63
C SER A 112 -18.81 -3.72 6.42
N LYS A 113 -18.52 -4.39 5.29
CA LYS A 113 -19.30 -4.28 4.05
C LYS A 113 -20.33 -5.38 3.87
N LEU A 114 -20.32 -6.41 4.71
CA LEU A 114 -21.38 -7.42 4.70
C LEU A 114 -22.65 -6.81 5.32
N PRO A 115 -23.79 -6.81 4.61
CA PRO A 115 -25.06 -6.38 5.18
C PRO A 115 -25.47 -7.29 6.34
N ALA A 116 -26.24 -6.74 7.27
CA ALA A 116 -26.62 -7.38 8.53
C ALA A 116 -27.60 -8.56 8.43
N SER A 117 -27.97 -8.99 7.24
CA SER A 117 -28.85 -10.14 7.03
C SER A 117 -28.24 -11.12 6.04
N GLY A 118 -28.26 -12.39 6.43
CA GLY A 118 -27.70 -13.49 5.66
C GLY A 118 -27.46 -14.68 6.57
N SER A 119 -28.52 -15.16 7.22
CA SER A 119 -28.62 -16.53 7.70
C SER A 119 -27.97 -17.47 6.71
N LEU A 120 -27.10 -18.34 7.21
CA LEU A 120 -26.57 -19.49 6.50
C LEU A 120 -27.73 -20.45 6.21
N GLU A 121 -28.54 -20.20 5.18
CA GLU A 121 -29.42 -21.21 4.58
C GLU A 121 -30.01 -20.75 3.24
N ALA A 122 -29.74 -21.57 2.22
CA ALA A 122 -30.47 -21.81 0.98
C ALA A 122 -30.77 -20.66 -0.01
N VAL A 123 -30.15 -20.78 -1.19
CA VAL A 123 -30.73 -20.34 -2.47
C VAL A 123 -31.36 -21.57 -3.14
N PRO A 124 -32.52 -21.48 -3.82
CA PRO A 124 -32.76 -22.30 -5.00
C PRO A 124 -32.48 -21.51 -6.27
N ALA A 125 -31.90 -22.22 -7.23
CA ALA A 125 -31.35 -21.77 -8.49
C ALA A 125 -32.38 -21.48 -9.59
N ALA A 126 -31.86 -20.94 -10.70
CA ALA A 126 -32.44 -20.80 -12.07
C ALA A 126 -33.36 -19.58 -12.28
N ALA A 127 -33.26 -18.76 -13.34
CA ALA A 127 -32.49 -18.70 -14.59
C ALA A 127 -32.69 -17.27 -15.22
N PRO A 128 -32.01 -16.89 -16.33
CA PRO A 128 -31.60 -15.51 -16.63
C PRO A 128 -32.47 -14.79 -17.72
N PRO A 129 -31.99 -13.73 -18.43
CA PRO A 129 -32.61 -12.40 -18.54
C PRO A 129 -33.44 -12.19 -19.84
N PRO A 130 -33.98 -10.98 -20.09
CA PRO A 130 -33.45 -10.23 -21.24
C PRO A 130 -33.36 -8.70 -21.11
N ALA A 131 -32.32 -8.21 -21.79
CA ALA A 131 -32.02 -6.96 -22.53
C ALA A 131 -32.90 -5.68 -22.53
N GLU A 132 -32.16 -4.58 -22.82
CA GLU A 132 -32.53 -3.25 -23.39
C GLU A 132 -33.10 -2.17 -22.44
N ALA A 133 -32.75 -0.88 -22.48
CA ALA A 133 -31.81 -0.04 -23.24
C ALA A 133 -31.75 1.37 -22.57
N ALA A 134 -30.67 2.14 -22.86
CA ALA A 134 -30.56 3.63 -22.84
C ALA A 134 -30.83 4.36 -21.49
N GLU A 135 -30.20 5.47 -21.08
CA GLU A 135 -29.61 6.62 -21.76
C GLU A 135 -28.83 7.46 -20.73
N ALA A 136 -27.76 8.15 -21.15
CA ALA A 136 -27.19 9.31 -20.43
C ALA A 136 -27.94 10.58 -20.90
N PRO A 137 -27.93 11.74 -20.19
CA PRO A 137 -26.73 12.58 -20.14
C PRO A 137 -26.51 13.49 -18.89
N ALA A 138 -25.26 13.94 -18.80
CA ALA A 138 -24.63 15.15 -18.25
C ALA A 138 -25.38 16.20 -17.37
N GLY A 139 -24.64 16.73 -16.38
CA GLY A 139 -24.87 18.05 -15.77
C GLY A 139 -23.99 18.37 -14.55
N GLU A 140 -22.87 19.06 -14.75
CA GLU A 140 -22.15 19.94 -13.78
C GLU A 140 -22.55 21.42 -14.07
N PRO A 141 -22.10 22.50 -13.36
CA PRO A 141 -21.23 22.64 -12.16
C PRO A 141 -21.68 23.72 -11.12
N GLY A 142 -20.87 23.91 -10.05
CA GLY A 142 -20.70 25.18 -9.30
C GLY A 142 -21.35 25.23 -7.90
N GLU A 143 -20.76 25.76 -6.83
CA GLU A 143 -19.66 26.72 -6.70
C GLU A 143 -19.01 26.72 -5.29
N LYS A 144 -17.88 27.41 -5.21
CA LYS A 144 -16.86 27.50 -4.14
C LYS A 144 -17.28 28.39 -2.96
N GLU A 145 -16.54 28.23 -1.85
CA GLU A 145 -15.84 29.26 -1.03
C GLU A 145 -15.90 28.88 0.48
N SER A 146 -14.94 29.14 1.37
CA SER A 146 -13.60 29.73 1.29
C SER A 146 -12.85 29.46 2.62
N LYS A 147 -11.54 29.21 2.49
CA LYS A 147 -10.41 29.67 3.34
C LYS A 147 -10.42 29.48 4.88
N LYS A 148 -9.45 28.64 5.30
CA LYS A 148 -8.23 29.05 6.04
C LYS A 148 -8.40 29.55 7.49
N SER A 149 -8.46 28.61 8.45
CA SER A 149 -7.88 28.79 9.78
C SER A 149 -7.89 27.51 10.62
N ARG A 150 -6.80 26.70 10.58
CA ARG A 150 -6.27 25.89 11.72
C ARG A 150 -5.14 24.95 11.26
N ARG A 151 -4.09 25.53 10.70
CA ARG A 151 -2.80 24.87 10.58
C ARG A 151 -2.01 25.16 11.87
N ALA A 152 -2.46 24.58 12.96
CA ALA A 152 -1.74 24.41 14.23
C ALA A 152 -2.71 23.75 15.23
N ARG A 153 -2.29 22.63 15.81
CA ARG A 153 -2.87 21.98 17.01
C ARG A 153 -4.09 21.07 16.78
N GLN A 154 -3.85 19.87 16.23
CA GLN A 154 -4.54 18.64 16.69
C GLN A 154 -3.82 17.38 16.19
N ALA A 155 -2.75 17.01 16.89
CA ALA A 155 -2.16 15.68 16.90
C ALA A 155 -2.00 15.31 18.38
N ALA A 156 -3.14 15.13 19.06
CA ALA A 156 -3.32 14.65 20.43
C ALA A 156 -4.79 14.93 20.81
N ALA A 157 -5.67 13.95 20.57
CA ALA A 157 -6.97 13.79 21.19
C ALA A 157 -7.57 12.48 20.67
N GLU A 158 -7.02 11.34 21.11
CA GLU A 158 -7.84 10.15 21.29
C GLU A 158 -8.33 10.26 22.73
N ASP A 159 -9.49 10.91 22.89
CA ASP A 159 -10.24 10.98 24.13
C ASP A 159 -11.39 9.99 24.02
N ASP A 160 -11.50 9.16 25.05
CA ASP A 160 -12.53 8.18 25.29
C ASP A 160 -13.94 8.76 25.08
N GLY A 161 -14.64 8.22 24.10
CA GLY A 161 -16.08 8.39 23.92
C GLY A 161 -16.70 7.01 23.75
N GLU A 162 -17.35 6.53 24.80
CA GLU A 162 -18.20 5.34 24.80
C GLU A 162 -19.24 5.43 23.67
N ASP A 163 -19.11 4.55 22.67
CA ASP A 163 -20.22 4.14 21.79
C ASP A 163 -20.52 2.66 22.03
N ALA A 164 -21.24 2.42 23.12
CA ALA A 164 -21.81 1.12 23.46
C ALA A 164 -23.13 0.94 22.70
N GLY A 165 -23.09 0.35 21.49
CA GLY A 165 -24.33 -0.01 20.78
C GLY A 165 -24.21 -0.75 19.46
N GLY A 166 -23.12 -0.59 18.70
CA GLY A 166 -22.98 -1.19 17.35
C GLY A 166 -21.94 -2.30 17.19
N GLY A 167 -20.95 -2.40 18.09
CA GLY A 167 -19.72 -3.19 17.86
C GLY A 167 -19.86 -4.71 17.99
N ALA A 168 -20.78 -5.22 18.82
CA ALA A 168 -20.86 -6.66 19.11
C ALA A 168 -21.21 -7.52 17.88
N ASN A 169 -22.09 -7.01 17.00
CA ASN A 169 -22.47 -7.71 15.77
C ASN A 169 -21.35 -7.73 14.72
N GLU A 170 -20.45 -6.74 14.73
CA GLU A 170 -19.33 -6.67 13.79
C GLU A 170 -18.19 -7.60 14.22
N GLU A 171 -17.91 -7.68 15.52
CA GLU A 171 -16.93 -8.61 16.09
C GLU A 171 -17.34 -10.07 15.88
N GLU A 172 -18.62 -10.41 16.10
CA GLU A 172 -19.13 -11.77 15.89
C GLU A 172 -19.10 -12.18 14.40
N ARG A 173 -19.41 -11.25 13.48
CA ARG A 173 -19.28 -11.50 12.03
C ARG A 173 -17.84 -11.71 11.61
N LEU A 174 -16.94 -10.92 12.18
CA LEU A 174 -15.52 -11.01 11.91
C LEU A 174 -14.94 -12.33 12.43
N GLU A 175 -15.37 -12.80 13.60
CA GLU A 175 -15.01 -14.13 14.11
C GLU A 175 -15.53 -15.23 13.19
N LYS A 176 -16.82 -15.21 12.81
CA LYS A 176 -17.39 -16.18 11.84
C LYS A 176 -16.64 -16.21 10.50
N LEU A 177 -16.17 -15.04 10.02
CA LEU A 177 -15.38 -14.94 8.80
C LEU A 177 -13.98 -15.58 8.97
N TYR A 178 -13.36 -15.43 10.15
CA TYR A 178 -12.09 -16.07 10.48
C TYR A 178 -12.23 -17.59 10.63
N ASP A 179 -13.30 -18.06 11.27
CA ASP A 179 -13.62 -19.49 11.39
C ASP A 179 -13.84 -20.12 10.00
N ALA A 180 -14.54 -19.41 9.11
CA ALA A 180 -14.84 -19.89 7.77
C ALA A 180 -13.66 -19.83 6.79
N VAL A 181 -12.82 -18.80 6.88
CA VAL A 181 -11.77 -18.52 5.88
C VAL A 181 -10.37 -18.46 6.49
N GLY A 182 -10.21 -17.74 7.59
CA GLY A 182 -8.92 -17.47 8.20
C GLY A 182 -8.20 -18.74 8.68
N TRP A 183 -8.79 -19.48 9.61
CA TRP A 183 -8.11 -20.63 10.23
C TRP A 183 -7.90 -21.81 9.28
N PRO A 184 -8.88 -22.21 8.44
CA PRO A 184 -8.67 -23.31 7.49
C PRO A 184 -7.53 -23.01 6.50
N LEU A 185 -7.45 -21.77 5.98
CA LEU A 185 -6.36 -21.38 5.08
C LEU A 185 -5.01 -21.29 5.78
N GLY A 186 -4.99 -20.79 7.02
CA GLY A 186 -3.78 -20.75 7.85
C GLY A 186 -3.21 -22.15 8.08
N LYS A 187 -4.06 -23.13 8.35
CA LYS A 187 -3.63 -24.52 8.59
C LYS A 187 -3.08 -25.21 7.34
N LYS A 188 -3.66 -24.94 6.16
CA LYS A 188 -3.26 -25.58 4.90
C LYS A 188 -2.00 -24.97 4.28
N TYR A 189 -1.89 -23.65 4.31
CA TYR A 189 -0.80 -22.91 3.64
C TYR A 189 0.24 -22.34 4.62
N GLY A 190 0.11 -22.64 5.92
CA GLY A 190 0.97 -22.13 7.00
C GLY A 190 0.63 -20.70 7.43
N HIS A 191 0.34 -19.80 6.49
CA HIS A 191 -0.08 -18.43 6.78
C HIS A 191 -1.23 -17.99 5.87
N THR A 192 -2.21 -17.30 6.44
CA THR A 192 -3.40 -16.79 5.72
C THR A 192 -3.04 -15.83 4.60
N TYR A 193 -2.01 -15.00 4.82
CA TYR A 193 -1.47 -14.10 3.80
C TYR A 193 -0.97 -14.81 2.54
N ASP A 194 -0.29 -15.94 2.69
CA ASP A 194 0.26 -16.69 1.54
C ASP A 194 -0.88 -17.36 0.76
N ALA A 195 -1.90 -17.85 1.47
CA ALA A 195 -3.13 -18.33 0.85
C ALA A 195 -3.86 -17.22 0.07
N PHE A 196 -3.92 -15.99 0.61
CA PHE A 196 -4.52 -14.84 -0.08
C PHE A 196 -3.73 -14.42 -1.31
N LYS A 197 -2.40 -14.52 -1.27
CA LYS A 197 -1.55 -14.27 -2.44
C LYS A 197 -1.79 -15.32 -3.52
N LEU A 198 -1.88 -16.59 -3.15
CA LEU A 198 -2.21 -17.68 -4.08
C LEU A 198 -3.63 -17.55 -4.64
N ALA A 199 -4.58 -17.06 -3.84
CA ALA A 199 -5.94 -16.81 -4.30
C ALA A 199 -6.02 -15.76 -5.42
N LEU A 200 -5.04 -14.87 -5.56
CA LEU A 200 -4.96 -13.92 -6.68
C LEU A 200 -4.62 -14.61 -8.01
N THR A 201 -3.83 -15.68 -7.98
CA THR A 201 -3.42 -16.44 -9.16
C THR A 201 -4.34 -17.62 -9.44
N GLU A 202 -4.76 -18.33 -8.40
CA GLU A 202 -5.57 -19.55 -8.47
C GLU A 202 -6.68 -19.48 -7.40
N PRO A 203 -7.82 -18.82 -7.69
CA PRO A 203 -8.88 -18.66 -6.71
C PRO A 203 -9.58 -19.99 -6.39
N ASP A 204 -9.87 -20.82 -7.40
CA ASP A 204 -10.68 -22.02 -7.23
C ASP A 204 -10.09 -23.06 -6.26
N PRO A 205 -8.82 -23.50 -6.38
CA PRO A 205 -8.27 -24.53 -5.47
C PRO A 205 -8.08 -24.03 -4.04
N VAL A 206 -7.97 -22.71 -3.84
CA VAL A 206 -7.82 -22.10 -2.51
C VAL A 206 -9.18 -22.08 -1.81
N PHE A 207 -10.23 -21.62 -2.49
CA PHE A 207 -11.58 -21.54 -1.89
C PHE A 207 -12.30 -22.89 -1.84
N GLU A 208 -12.04 -23.83 -2.76
CA GLU A 208 -12.59 -25.19 -2.71
C GLU A 208 -12.02 -26.02 -1.56
N SER A 209 -10.83 -25.65 -1.08
CA SER A 209 -10.23 -26.29 0.10
C SER A 209 -10.81 -25.83 1.44
N LEU A 210 -11.77 -24.90 1.41
CA LEU A 210 -12.48 -24.44 2.59
C LEU A 210 -13.58 -25.43 2.98
N SER A 211 -13.66 -25.71 4.28
CA SER A 211 -14.61 -26.68 4.84
C SER A 211 -16.06 -26.15 4.87
N ILE A 212 -16.25 -24.84 4.68
CA ILE A 212 -17.55 -24.17 4.72
C ILE A 212 -17.76 -23.43 3.39
N PRO A 213 -18.83 -23.71 2.64
CA PRO A 213 -19.15 -22.97 1.43
C PRO A 213 -19.56 -21.54 1.81
N LEU A 214 -18.72 -20.57 1.46
CA LEU A 214 -19.07 -19.16 1.64
C LEU A 214 -20.09 -18.74 0.58
N PRO A 215 -21.06 -17.88 0.93
CA PRO A 215 -21.92 -17.25 -0.05
C PRO A 215 -21.09 -16.55 -1.13
N GLU A 216 -21.45 -16.74 -2.40
CA GLU A 216 -20.71 -16.22 -3.56
C GLU A 216 -20.51 -14.70 -3.50
N ALA A 217 -21.45 -13.97 -2.90
CA ALA A 217 -21.35 -12.54 -2.62
C ALA A 217 -20.16 -12.19 -1.70
N THR A 218 -19.93 -12.99 -0.65
CA THR A 218 -18.81 -12.80 0.29
C THR A 218 -17.49 -13.16 -0.38
N ARG A 219 -17.47 -14.22 -1.19
CA ARG A 219 -16.29 -14.62 -1.98
C ARG A 219 -15.87 -13.52 -2.96
N ASN A 220 -16.81 -12.96 -3.72
CA ASN A 220 -16.54 -11.89 -4.67
C ASN A 220 -16.07 -10.60 -3.98
N LEU A 221 -16.69 -10.24 -2.85
CA LEU A 221 -16.28 -9.08 -2.07
C LEU A 221 -14.88 -9.25 -1.46
N LEU A 222 -14.60 -10.43 -0.90
CA LEU A 222 -13.29 -10.78 -0.37
C LEU A 222 -12.24 -10.73 -1.47
N MET A 223 -12.48 -11.36 -2.62
CA MET A 223 -11.58 -11.33 -3.78
C MET A 223 -11.33 -9.92 -4.29
N SER A 224 -12.38 -9.09 -4.43
CA SER A 224 -12.22 -7.69 -4.85
C SER A 224 -11.38 -6.87 -3.86
N THR A 225 -11.46 -7.20 -2.56
CA THR A 225 -10.71 -6.52 -1.50
C THR A 225 -9.27 -7.02 -1.45
N ILE A 226 -9.04 -8.32 -1.56
CA ILE A 226 -7.70 -8.92 -1.65
C ILE A 226 -7.00 -8.38 -2.90
N ALA A 227 -7.65 -8.41 -4.07
CA ALA A 227 -7.09 -7.84 -5.29
C ALA A 227 -6.69 -6.38 -5.10
N ARG A 228 -7.55 -5.54 -4.53
CA ARG A 228 -7.24 -4.12 -4.31
C ARG A 228 -6.09 -3.86 -3.32
N ARG A 229 -5.91 -4.73 -2.32
CA ARG A 229 -4.97 -4.51 -1.21
C ARG A 229 -3.65 -5.28 -1.34
N LEU A 230 -3.64 -6.46 -1.95
CA LEU A 230 -2.45 -7.30 -2.14
C LEU A 230 -1.83 -7.16 -3.52
N THR A 231 -2.58 -6.76 -4.56
CA THR A 231 -1.94 -6.49 -5.85
C THR A 231 -1.07 -5.24 -5.72
N PRO A 232 0.17 -5.28 -6.23
CA PRO A 232 0.99 -4.08 -6.28
C PRO A 232 0.24 -3.03 -7.10
N GLN A 233 -0.11 -1.91 -6.46
CA GLN A 233 -0.74 -0.81 -7.16
C GLN A 233 0.23 -0.31 -8.24
N PRO A 234 -0.26 0.03 -9.44
CA PRO A 234 0.58 0.47 -10.51
C PRO A 234 1.28 1.77 -10.09
N ILE A 235 2.61 1.72 -10.07
CA ILE A 235 3.47 2.84 -9.68
C ILE A 235 3.81 3.58 -10.96
N LYS A 236 3.66 4.90 -10.93
CA LYS A 236 4.17 5.77 -11.98
C LYS A 236 5.68 5.96 -11.77
N LEU A 237 6.48 5.68 -12.78
CA LEU A 237 7.89 6.02 -12.81
C LEU A 237 8.14 7.16 -13.79
N ARG A 238 9.14 7.97 -13.48
CA ARG A 238 9.54 9.15 -14.24
C ARG A 238 11.05 9.19 -14.43
N ALA A 239 11.48 9.61 -15.60
CA ALA A 239 12.84 10.08 -15.84
C ALA A 239 12.82 11.42 -16.57
N ASP A 240 13.76 12.28 -16.21
CA ASP A 240 13.93 13.58 -16.85
C ASP A 240 15.20 13.56 -17.69
N ILE A 241 15.02 13.85 -18.98
CA ILE A 241 16.10 13.86 -19.96
C ILE A 241 16.14 15.23 -20.64
N GLU A 242 17.34 15.72 -20.87
CA GLU A 242 17.58 16.91 -21.67
C GLU A 242 18.07 16.47 -23.05
N LEU A 243 17.38 16.89 -24.10
CA LEU A 243 17.70 16.55 -25.48
C LEU A 243 18.08 17.82 -26.23
N THR A 244 19.28 17.82 -26.80
CA THR A 244 19.80 18.95 -27.60
C THR A 244 20.24 18.45 -28.96
N CYS A 245 19.87 19.16 -30.03
CA CYS A 245 20.35 18.87 -31.37
C CYS A 245 20.45 20.20 -32.14
N TYR A 246 21.65 20.52 -32.61
CA TYR A 246 21.94 21.79 -33.30
C TYR A 246 21.92 21.66 -34.83
N MET A 247 21.57 20.48 -35.35
CA MET A 247 21.51 20.25 -36.79
C MET A 247 20.28 20.92 -37.42
N PRO A 248 20.32 21.28 -38.71
CA PRO A 248 19.19 21.93 -39.41
C PRO A 248 17.86 21.15 -39.37
N ALA A 249 17.94 19.83 -39.17
CA ALA A 249 16.78 18.94 -38.99
C ALA A 249 16.64 18.44 -37.52
N GLY A 250 17.07 19.24 -36.55
CA GLY A 250 17.19 18.81 -35.15
C GLY A 250 15.86 18.43 -34.49
N ILE A 251 14.76 19.09 -34.86
CA ILE A 251 13.42 18.77 -34.32
C ILE A 251 12.97 17.37 -34.79
N ASP A 252 13.22 17.03 -36.05
CA ASP A 252 12.87 15.72 -36.60
C ASP A 252 13.77 14.63 -36.02
N ALA A 253 15.03 14.96 -35.74
CA ALA A 253 15.95 14.07 -35.04
C ALA A 253 15.47 13.73 -33.63
N ILE A 254 15.06 14.75 -32.86
CA ILE A 254 14.52 14.57 -31.50
C ILE A 254 13.22 13.77 -31.54
N LYS A 255 12.30 14.08 -32.46
CA LYS A 255 11.05 13.31 -32.62
C LYS A 255 11.31 11.85 -32.98
N LYS A 256 12.27 11.58 -33.87
CA LYS A 256 12.67 10.23 -34.26
C LYS A 256 13.29 9.46 -33.09
N ALA A 257 14.16 10.10 -32.32
CA ALA A 257 14.75 9.51 -31.12
C ALA A 257 13.70 9.19 -30.05
N LEU A 258 12.78 10.11 -29.76
CA LEU A 258 11.67 9.88 -28.83
C LEU A 258 10.76 8.74 -29.28
N ARG A 259 10.44 8.65 -30.58
CA ARG A 259 9.67 7.52 -31.14
C ARG A 259 10.41 6.18 -31.01
N ALA A 260 11.74 6.18 -31.12
CA ALA A 260 12.54 4.97 -30.89
C ALA A 260 12.46 4.51 -29.43
N GLY A 261 12.46 5.44 -28.48
CA GLY A 261 12.21 5.16 -27.06
C GLY A 261 10.79 4.66 -26.78
N GLU A 262 9.77 5.24 -27.42
CA GLU A 262 8.38 4.77 -27.31
C GLU A 262 8.17 3.38 -27.91
N LYS A 263 8.94 3.00 -28.93
CA LYS A 263 8.86 1.65 -29.53
C LYS A 263 9.32 0.54 -28.57
N GLU A 264 10.18 0.86 -27.59
CA GLU A 264 10.62 -0.09 -26.56
C GLU A 264 9.55 -0.31 -25.47
N SER A 265 8.41 0.40 -25.56
CA SER A 265 7.26 0.19 -24.67
C SER A 265 6.68 -1.22 -24.81
N SER A 266 6.10 -1.72 -23.72
CA SER A 266 5.39 -3.01 -23.70
C SER A 266 3.98 -2.82 -23.15
N GLU A 267 3.10 -3.78 -23.40
CA GLU A 267 1.72 -3.75 -22.91
C GLU A 267 1.65 -3.65 -21.37
N ALA A 268 2.64 -4.24 -20.68
CA ALA A 268 2.78 -4.15 -19.23
C ALA A 268 3.43 -2.84 -18.73
N VAL A 269 4.22 -2.17 -19.58
CA VAL A 269 5.00 -0.96 -19.24
C VAL A 269 4.89 0.04 -20.40
N PRO A 270 3.78 0.79 -20.51
CA PRO A 270 3.64 1.83 -21.53
C PRO A 270 4.55 3.02 -21.19
N ILE A 271 5.39 3.43 -22.12
CA ILE A 271 6.28 4.61 -21.99
C ILE A 271 5.66 5.76 -22.78
N LYS A 272 5.51 6.92 -22.14
CA LYS A 272 4.99 8.16 -22.75
C LYS A 272 6.00 9.28 -22.56
N ALA A 273 6.48 9.84 -23.66
CA ALA A 273 7.32 11.03 -23.64
C ALA A 273 6.47 12.31 -23.66
N LYS A 274 6.76 13.25 -22.77
CA LYS A 274 6.14 14.59 -22.74
C LYS A 274 7.23 15.65 -22.79
N LEU A 275 7.03 16.68 -23.61
CA LEU A 275 7.83 17.89 -23.58
C LEU A 275 7.37 18.76 -22.42
N VAL A 276 8.31 19.22 -21.59
CA VAL A 276 8.03 20.22 -20.55
C VAL A 276 8.37 21.61 -21.07
N ALA A 277 9.61 21.78 -21.50
CA ALA A 277 10.15 22.98 -22.09
C ALA A 277 11.38 22.57 -22.91
N PRO A 278 11.66 23.12 -24.09
CA PRO A 278 12.96 22.88 -24.71
C PRO A 278 14.09 23.36 -23.79
N PRO A 279 15.18 22.59 -23.55
CA PRO A 279 15.52 21.25 -24.04
C PRO A 279 15.10 20.07 -23.12
N LEU A 280 14.26 20.29 -22.10
CA LEU A 280 13.79 19.32 -21.10
C LEU A 280 12.56 18.49 -21.54
N TYR A 281 12.74 17.17 -21.53
CA TYR A 281 11.71 16.16 -21.80
C TYR A 281 11.55 15.22 -20.61
N VAL A 282 10.34 14.70 -20.43
CA VAL A 282 10.01 13.77 -19.35
C VAL A 282 9.45 12.49 -19.93
N LEU A 283 10.07 11.37 -19.55
CA LEU A 283 9.58 10.03 -19.82
C LEU A 283 8.76 9.57 -18.62
N SER A 284 7.50 9.21 -18.85
CA SER A 284 6.60 8.68 -17.83
C SER A 284 6.18 7.25 -18.20
N THR A 285 6.18 6.36 -17.23
CA THR A 285 5.60 5.02 -17.38
C THR A 285 4.76 4.66 -16.18
N ASN A 286 3.79 3.77 -16.36
CA ASN A 286 3.01 3.23 -15.26
C ASN A 286 3.15 1.71 -15.27
N ALA A 287 3.64 1.14 -14.18
CA ALA A 287 3.95 -0.29 -14.11
C ALA A 287 3.69 -0.84 -12.72
N THR A 288 3.28 -2.10 -12.66
CA THR A 288 3.07 -2.83 -11.40
C THR A 288 4.40 -3.28 -10.77
N ASP A 289 5.39 -3.59 -11.60
CA ASP A 289 6.73 -3.95 -11.17
C ASP A 289 7.71 -2.80 -11.34
N LYS A 290 8.29 -2.36 -10.22
CA LYS A 290 9.30 -1.30 -10.19
C LYS A 290 10.57 -1.68 -10.92
N TYR A 291 11.05 -2.92 -10.78
CA TYR A 291 12.36 -3.32 -11.33
C TYR A 291 12.31 -3.45 -12.83
N ALA A 292 11.33 -4.20 -13.34
CA ALA A 292 11.10 -4.34 -14.78
C ALA A 292 10.85 -2.97 -15.45
N ALA A 293 10.15 -2.05 -14.76
CA ALA A 293 9.92 -0.71 -15.29
C ALA A 293 11.17 0.16 -15.33
N VAL A 294 12.03 0.11 -14.31
CA VAL A 294 13.31 0.84 -14.31
C VAL A 294 14.20 0.35 -15.45
N GLU A 295 14.38 -0.97 -15.58
CA GLU A 295 15.20 -1.58 -16.63
C GLU A 295 14.71 -1.21 -18.03
N ARG A 296 13.39 -1.26 -18.26
CA ARG A 296 12.76 -0.84 -19.53
C ARG A 296 12.98 0.63 -19.82
N LEU A 297 12.88 1.49 -18.81
CA LEU A 297 13.06 2.92 -19.00
C LEU A 297 14.52 3.29 -19.26
N GLU A 298 15.48 2.59 -18.62
CA GLU A 298 16.90 2.70 -18.93
C GLU A 298 17.20 2.27 -20.36
N ARG A 299 16.67 1.12 -20.80
CA ARG A 299 16.80 0.65 -22.18
C ARG A 299 16.19 1.63 -23.21
N ALA A 300 15.08 2.28 -22.86
CA ALA A 300 14.50 3.32 -23.70
C ALA A 300 15.40 4.57 -23.77
N ILE A 301 16.01 4.98 -22.66
CA ILE A 301 16.98 6.08 -22.63
C ILE A 301 18.21 5.76 -23.49
N ASP A 302 18.74 4.54 -23.39
CA ASP A 302 19.88 4.09 -24.21
C ASP A 302 19.54 4.11 -25.71
N SER A 303 18.34 3.65 -26.09
CA SER A 303 17.84 3.69 -27.47
C SER A 303 17.69 5.13 -28.00
N ILE A 304 17.19 6.04 -27.15
CA ILE A 304 17.09 7.47 -27.48
C ILE A 304 18.51 8.06 -27.63
N GLN A 305 19.44 7.69 -26.75
CA GLN A 305 20.83 8.15 -26.79
C GLN A 305 21.51 7.74 -28.09
N SER A 306 21.45 6.46 -28.49
CA SER A 306 22.02 6.02 -29.77
C SER A 306 21.38 6.75 -30.96
N SER A 307 20.05 6.90 -30.95
CA SER A 307 19.32 7.55 -32.04
C SER A 307 19.60 9.06 -32.18
N ILE A 308 19.94 9.74 -31.09
CA ILE A 308 20.26 11.16 -31.09
C ILE A 308 21.74 11.42 -31.42
N GLU A 309 22.65 10.55 -30.96
CA GLU A 309 24.08 10.61 -31.28
C GLU A 309 24.32 10.38 -32.79
N ASP A 310 23.60 9.43 -33.40
CA ASP A 310 23.63 9.18 -34.86
C ASP A 310 23.26 10.41 -35.69
N GLN A 311 22.48 11.34 -35.11
CA GLN A 311 21.99 12.55 -35.76
C GLN A 311 22.73 13.81 -35.30
N GLY A 312 23.83 13.66 -34.55
CA GLY A 312 24.66 14.76 -34.08
C GLY A 312 24.03 15.59 -32.95
N GLY A 313 23.12 15.01 -32.18
CA GLY A 313 22.61 15.59 -30.93
C GLY A 313 23.22 14.95 -29.68
N ASN A 314 22.86 15.49 -28.52
CA ASN A 314 23.36 15.09 -27.21
C ASN A 314 22.20 14.90 -26.22
N LEU A 315 22.32 13.91 -25.34
CA LEU A 315 21.35 13.56 -24.30
C LEU A 315 21.99 13.67 -22.92
N ILE A 316 21.35 14.38 -21.99
CA ILE A 316 21.77 14.46 -20.58
C ILE A 316 20.62 13.99 -19.69
N VAL A 317 20.84 12.92 -18.93
CA VAL A 317 19.86 12.43 -17.95
C VAL A 317 19.95 13.29 -16.69
N LYS A 318 18.95 14.15 -16.44
CA LYS A 318 18.88 14.94 -15.19
C LYS A 318 18.39 14.13 -14.02
N MET A 319 17.41 13.27 -14.27
CA MET A 319 16.84 12.39 -13.26
C MET A 319 16.68 10.98 -13.82
N LYS A 320 17.39 10.04 -13.19
CA LYS A 320 17.24 8.60 -13.47
C LYS A 320 15.81 8.12 -13.16
N PRO A 321 15.38 6.98 -13.73
CA PRO A 321 14.04 6.44 -13.51
C PRO A 321 13.73 6.28 -12.01
N LYS A 322 12.78 7.06 -11.50
CA LYS A 322 12.35 7.04 -10.11
C LYS A 322 10.84 6.97 -10.02
N ALA A 323 10.33 6.23 -9.03
CA ALA A 323 8.92 6.24 -8.69
C ALA A 323 8.50 7.64 -8.24
N VAL A 324 7.45 8.19 -8.85
CA VAL A 324 6.92 9.52 -8.53
C VAL A 324 5.77 9.40 -7.53
N SER A 325 5.77 10.31 -6.57
CA SER A 325 4.66 10.54 -5.67
C SER A 325 3.66 11.55 -6.26
N GLU A 326 2.47 11.65 -5.66
CA GLU A 326 1.48 12.67 -6.03
C GLU A 326 2.03 14.10 -5.91
N THR A 327 2.96 14.32 -4.98
CA THR A 327 3.63 15.62 -4.80
C THR A 327 4.53 15.95 -5.99
N ASP A 328 5.32 14.98 -6.46
CA ASP A 328 6.22 15.16 -7.62
C ASP A 328 5.43 15.42 -8.92
N GLU A 329 4.24 14.84 -9.05
CA GLU A 329 3.35 15.06 -10.20
C GLU A 329 2.76 16.48 -10.20
N HIS A 330 2.40 16.99 -9.02
CA HIS A 330 1.92 18.36 -8.87
C HIS A 330 3.01 19.40 -9.16
N GLU A 331 4.24 19.19 -8.67
CA GLU A 331 5.38 20.06 -8.97
C GLU A 331 5.70 20.08 -10.47
N LEU A 332 5.65 18.94 -11.15
CA LEU A 332 5.83 18.86 -12.60
C LEU A 332 4.72 19.59 -13.36
N ALA A 333 3.46 19.41 -12.97
CA ALA A 333 2.34 20.07 -13.60
C ALA A 333 2.46 21.60 -13.49
N GLN A 334 2.92 22.10 -12.34
CA GLN A 334 3.24 23.52 -12.17
C GLN A 334 4.39 23.98 -13.06
N LEU A 335 5.44 23.16 -13.20
CA LEU A 335 6.58 23.48 -14.07
C LEU A 335 6.16 23.51 -15.54
N MET A 336 5.35 22.53 -15.98
CA MET A 336 4.77 22.49 -17.32
C MET A 336 3.85 23.70 -17.58
N ALA A 337 3.02 24.09 -16.61
CA ALA A 337 2.14 25.25 -16.73
C ALA A 337 2.93 26.57 -16.82
N LYS A 338 3.96 26.72 -15.98
CA LYS A 338 4.83 27.90 -15.99
C LYS A 338 5.64 28.00 -17.28
N ALA A 339 6.27 26.91 -17.72
CA ALA A 339 7.00 26.88 -18.98
C ALA A 339 6.08 27.10 -20.19
N GLY A 340 4.83 26.62 -20.12
CA GLY A 340 3.81 26.90 -21.12
C GLY A 340 3.43 28.38 -21.19
N GLN A 341 3.30 29.05 -20.05
CA GLN A 341 3.05 30.50 -19.98
C GLN A 341 4.24 31.30 -20.51
N GLU A 342 5.45 31.01 -20.06
CA GLU A 342 6.67 31.70 -20.49
C GLU A 342 6.91 31.54 -22.01
N ASN A 343 6.59 30.37 -22.59
CA ASN A 343 6.67 30.18 -24.03
C ASN A 343 5.52 30.84 -24.81
N ALA A 344 4.35 31.05 -24.19
CA ALA A 344 3.20 31.68 -24.84
C ALA A 344 3.25 33.22 -24.82
N GLU A 345 3.88 33.81 -23.80
CA GLU A 345 3.98 35.26 -23.63
C GLU A 345 5.06 35.90 -24.53
N VAL A 346 5.96 35.12 -25.14
CA VAL A 346 6.99 35.60 -26.10
C VAL A 346 6.44 35.63 -27.54
N SER A 347 5.21 36.13 -27.72
CA SER A 347 4.59 36.34 -29.03
C SER A 347 4.61 37.82 -29.40
N GLY A 348 5.76 38.30 -29.88
CA GLY A 348 5.90 39.48 -30.76
C GLY A 348 5.67 40.86 -30.16
N ASP A 349 6.77 41.59 -29.89
CA ASP A 349 6.76 43.04 -30.13
C ASP A 349 6.58 43.23 -31.65
N GLU A 350 5.43 43.76 -32.06
CA GLU A 350 5.27 44.35 -33.39
C GLU A 350 6.20 45.56 -33.49
N GLU A 351 6.92 45.64 -34.62
CA GLU A 351 7.69 46.81 -35.03
C GLU A 351 6.80 48.06 -35.02
N GLU A 352 7.05 49.01 -34.12
CA GLU A 352 6.69 50.43 -34.37
C GLU A 352 7.72 51.00 -35.35
N ASP A 353 7.55 50.66 -36.63
CA ASP A 353 8.10 51.40 -37.75
C ASP A 353 7.10 52.53 -38.10
N GLU A 354 7.14 53.62 -37.34
CA GLU A 354 6.60 54.93 -37.75
C GLU A 354 7.57 56.04 -37.31
N GLY A 355 8.30 56.61 -38.27
CA GLY A 355 9.24 57.69 -37.93
C GLY A 355 9.97 58.42 -39.04
N ILE A 356 9.29 58.71 -40.17
CA ILE A 356 9.51 59.81 -41.16
C ILE A 356 10.82 59.82 -41.96
#